data_AF-A0A6L9ZFR8-F1
#
_entry.id   AF-A0A6L9ZFR8-F1
#
_cell.length_a   1.000
_cell.length_b   1.000
_cell.length_c   1.000
_cell.angle_alpha   90.00
_cell.angle_beta   90.00
_cell.angle_gamma   90.00
#
_symmetry.space_group_name_H-M   'P 1'
#
loop_
_entity.id
_entity.type
_entity.pdbx_description
1 polymer ?
#
loop_
_entity_poly.entity_id
_entity_poly.type
_entity_poly.pdbx_seq_one_letter_code
_entity_poly.pdbx_strand_id
1 'polypeptide(L)' 'MEVLKLTTKTDESGCLNLTIPTHLRAVEVNVVLVLDPVSSVEKQELNYDFSDLVGRLTFGGDAVAMQRTLRDEW' A
#
# COMPACT_ATOMS: atom_id res chain seq x y z
N MET A 1 3.90 27.66 2.63
CA MET A 1 3.14 26.49 2.18
C MET A 1 3.14 25.49 3.32
N GLU A 2 1.99 25.29 3.94
CA GLU A 2 1.82 24.35 5.05
C GLU A 2 0.98 23.18 4.53
N VAL A 3 1.42 21.94 4.78
CA VAL A 3 0.73 20.73 4.30
C VAL A 3 0.08 20.05 5.49
N LEU A 4 -1.25 20.13 5.57
CA LEU A 4 -2.03 19.49 6.60
C LEU A 4 -2.45 18.09 6.12
N LYS A 5 -1.97 17.03 6.78
CA LYS A 5 -2.44 15.66 6.54
C LYS A 5 -3.50 15.30 7.58
N LEU A 6 -4.72 15.03 7.12
CA LEU A 6 -5.84 14.63 7.96
C LEU A 6 -6.44 13.33 7.42
N THR A 7 -6.64 12.36 8.31
CA THR A 7 -7.42 11.15 8.02
C THR A 7 -8.78 11.28 8.67
N THR A 8 -9.84 11.26 7.87
CA THR A 8 -11.22 11.41 8.34
C THR A 8 -12.16 10.56 7.49
N LYS A 9 -13.41 10.38 7.92
CA LYS A 9 -14.42 9.57 7.25
C LYS A 9 -15.42 10.45 6.52
N THR A 10 -15.88 10.00 5.37
CA THR A 10 -17.06 10.56 4.70
C THR A 10 -18.32 10.15 5.46
N ASP A 11 -19.36 10.98 5.40
CA ASP A 11 -20.67 10.63 5.93
C ASP A 11 -21.46 9.68 5.00
N GLU A 12 -22.68 9.31 5.39
CA GLU A 12 -23.57 8.40 4.66
C GLU A 12 -24.01 8.95 3.29
N SER A 13 -23.90 10.26 3.08
CA SER A 13 -24.18 10.91 1.79
C SER A 13 -22.96 10.96 0.86
N GLY A 14 -21.80 10.47 1.33
CA GLY A 14 -20.53 10.53 0.60
C GLY A 14 -19.83 11.88 0.70
N CYS A 15 -20.24 12.76 1.62
CA CYS A 15 -19.64 14.08 1.79
C CYS A 15 -18.51 14.07 2.81
N LEU A 16 -17.44 14.82 2.53
CA LEU A 16 -16.35 15.07 3.47
C LEU A 16 -16.51 16.45 4.11
N ASN A 17 -16.86 16.48 5.40
CA ASN A 17 -17.00 17.72 6.16
C ASN A 17 -15.69 18.06 6.87
N LEU A 18 -15.05 19.16 6.47
CA LEU A 18 -13.76 19.61 7.02
C LEU A 18 -13.93 20.93 7.77
N THR A 19 -13.64 20.92 9.07
CA THR A 19 -13.51 22.13 9.89
C THR A 19 -12.05 22.34 10.21
N ILE A 20 -11.41 23.29 9.53
CA ILE A 20 -9.98 23.61 9.73
C ILE A 20 -9.89 24.92 10.53
N PRO A 21 -9.55 24.87 11.83
CA PRO A 21 -9.30 26.09 12.58
C PRO A 21 -8.06 26.79 12.01
N THR A 22 -8.22 28.02 11.56
CA THR A 22 -7.13 28.84 11.01
C THR A 22 -7.02 30.17 11.74
N HIS A 23 -5.80 30.67 11.88
CA HIS A 23 -5.52 32.00 12.44
C HIS A 23 -5.57 33.10 11.38
N LEU A 24 -5.75 32.74 10.10
CA LEU A 24 -5.82 33.68 8.98
C LEU A 24 -7.17 34.41 9.00
N ARG A 25 -7.14 35.74 9.05
CA ARG A 25 -8.35 36.59 9.09
C ARG A 25 -8.51 37.34 7.78
N ALA A 26 -9.62 37.08 7.08
CA ALA A 26 -10.02 37.78 5.86
C ALA A 26 -8.94 37.82 4.75
N VAL A 27 -8.21 36.72 4.58
CA VAL A 27 -7.20 36.56 3.52
C VAL A 27 -7.68 35.50 2.54
N GLU A 28 -7.46 35.73 1.24
CA GLU A 28 -7.68 34.73 0.21
C GLU A 28 -6.68 33.58 0.35
N VAL A 29 -7.17 32.34 0.31
CA VAL A 29 -6.36 31.14 0.52
C VAL A 29 -6.58 30.14 -0.61
N ASN A 30 -5.49 29.56 -1.09
CA ASN A 30 -5.52 28.45 -2.02
C ASN A 30 -5.55 27.13 -1.23
N VAL A 31 -6.51 26.26 -1.55
CA VAL A 31 -6.67 24.95 -0.90
C VAL A 31 -6.56 23.87 -1.97
N VAL A 32 -5.69 22.89 -1.73
CA VAL A 32 -5.57 21.69 -2.56
C VAL A 32 -5.96 20.49 -1.72
N LEU A 33 -7.04 19.82 -2.10
CA LEU A 33 -7.52 18.61 -1.45
C LEU A 33 -7.26 17.40 -2.35
N VAL A 34 -6.55 16.41 -1.82
CA VAL A 34 -6.31 15.13 -2.49
C VAL A 34 -7.00 14.05 -1.67
N LEU A 35 -7.97 13.37 -2.27
CA LEU A 35 -8.67 12.25 -1.66
C LEU A 35 -8.06 10.95 -2.17
N ASP A 36 -7.40 10.22 -1.29
CA ASP A 36 -6.93 8.86 -1.55
C ASP A 36 -7.76 7.91 -0.70
N PRO A 37 -8.68 7.12 -1.29
CA PRO A 37 -9.49 6.20 -0.53
C PRO A 37 -8.59 5.16 0.11
N VAL A 38 -8.59 5.13 1.44
CA VAL A 38 -7.94 4.05 2.19
C VAL A 38 -8.80 2.82 1.99
N SER A 39 -8.48 2.03 0.96
CA SER A 39 -9.13 0.76 0.75
C SER A 39 -8.81 -0.10 1.98
N SER A 40 -9.84 -0.40 2.78
CA SER A 40 -9.78 -1.44 3.81
C SER A 40 -9.83 -2.82 3.17
N VAL A 41 -9.27 -2.99 1.97
CA VAL A 41 -8.71 -4.28 1.65
C VAL A 41 -7.61 -4.37 2.69
N GLU A 42 -7.95 -5.02 3.83
CA GLU A 42 -6.96 -5.54 4.74
C GLU A 42 -5.84 -5.97 3.83
N LYS A 43 -4.63 -5.44 4.05
CA LYS A 43 -3.47 -6.17 3.59
C LYS A 43 -3.69 -7.55 4.22
N GLN A 44 -4.31 -8.46 3.48
CA GLN A 44 -4.19 -9.86 3.70
C GLN A 44 -2.69 -9.97 3.59
N GLU A 45 -2.02 -9.97 4.74
CA GLU A 45 -0.73 -10.59 4.85
C GLU A 45 -1.02 -11.98 4.33
N LEU A 46 -0.79 -12.15 3.03
CA LEU A 46 -0.87 -13.43 2.35
C LEU A 46 0.26 -14.19 3.02
N ASN A 47 -0.08 -14.86 4.11
CA ASN A 47 0.83 -15.66 4.87
C ASN A 47 1.03 -16.88 3.99
N TYR A 48 2.04 -16.79 3.13
CA TYR A 48 2.39 -17.84 2.18
C TYR A 48 2.86 -19.05 2.98
N ASP A 49 1.94 -19.95 3.27
CA ASP A 49 2.23 -21.25 3.84
C ASP A 49 2.44 -22.25 2.70
N PHE A 50 3.68 -22.68 2.51
CA PHE A 50 4.06 -23.69 1.52
C PHE A 50 4.20 -25.09 2.15
N SER A 51 3.70 -25.29 3.38
CA SER A 51 3.74 -26.60 4.06
C SER A 51 3.07 -27.70 3.25
N ASP A 52 2.08 -27.34 2.42
CA ASP A 52 1.36 -28.24 1.52
C ASP A 52 2.18 -28.69 0.29
N LEU A 53 3.29 -28.01 -0.02
CA LEU A 53 4.20 -28.33 -1.12
C LEU A 53 5.45 -29.10 -0.68
N VAL A 54 5.74 -29.16 0.62
CA VAL A 54 6.93 -29.84 1.17
C VAL A 54 6.91 -31.32 0.76
N GLY A 55 7.97 -31.75 0.07
CA GLY A 55 8.14 -33.14 -0.38
C GLY A 55 7.24 -33.55 -1.56
N ARG A 56 6.40 -32.65 -2.07
CA ARG A 56 5.53 -32.93 -3.24
C ARG A 56 6.12 -32.42 -4.55
N LEU A 57 7.01 -31.43 -4.47
CA LEU A 57 7.71 -30.91 -5.64
C LEU A 57 9.01 -31.67 -5.85
N THR A 58 9.21 -32.17 -7.07
CA THR A 58 10.48 -32.75 -7.52
C THR A 58 11.11 -31.76 -8.48
N PHE A 59 12.39 -31.44 -8.27
CA PHE A 59 13.11 -30.56 -9.19
C PHE A 59 13.30 -31.28 -10.53
N GLY A 60 12.75 -30.70 -11.61
CA GLY A 60 12.88 -31.25 -12.95
C GLY A 60 14.25 -30.89 -13.55
N GLY A 61 15.17 -31.85 -13.60
CA GLY A 61 16.51 -31.67 -14.18
C GLY A 61 17.62 -31.63 -13.13
N ASP A 62 18.79 -31.16 -13.52
CA ASP A 62 19.97 -31.07 -12.65
C ASP A 62 19.99 -29.73 -11.90
N ALA A 63 19.62 -29.77 -10.62
CA ALA A 63 19.60 -28.62 -9.73
C ALA A 63 20.99 -27.96 -9.59
N VAL A 64 22.06 -28.75 -9.61
CA VAL A 64 23.43 -28.24 -9.43
C VAL A 64 23.92 -27.54 -10.70
N ALA A 65 23.61 -28.10 -11.87
CA ALA A 65 23.90 -27.43 -13.14
C ALA A 65 23.18 -26.08 -13.24
N MET A 66 21.88 -26.05 -12.91
CA MET A 66 21.09 -24.81 -12.94
C MET A 66 21.63 -23.77 -11.94
N GLN A 67 22.00 -24.20 -10.73
CA GLN A 67 22.59 -23.31 -9.73
C GLN A 67 23.92 -22.70 -10.20
N ARG A 68 24.76 -23.49 -10.89
CA ARG A 68 26.03 -23.00 -11.44
C ARG A 68 25.80 -21.95 -12.53
N THR A 69 24.88 -22.21 -13.45
CA THR A 69 24.51 -21.24 -14.51
C THR A 69 24.10 -19.89 -13.91
N LEU A 70 23.20 -19.88 -12.92
CA LEU A 70 22.73 -18.64 -12.29
C LEU A 70 23.83 -17.88 -11.54
N ARG A 71 24.75 -18.60 -10.89
CA ARG A 71 25.88 -17.98 -10.19
C ARG A 71 26.85 -17.33 -11.17
N ASP A 72 27.10 -18.00 -12.30
CA ASP A 72 28.09 -17.53 -13.27
C ASP A 72 27.53 -16.37 -14.15
N GLU A 73 26.25 -16.01 -13.99
CA GLU A 73 25.58 -14.85 -14.62
C GLU A 73 25.69 -13.54 -13.81
N TRP A 74 26.15 -13.56 -12.56
CA TRP A 74 26.29 -12.40 -11.66
C TRP A 74 27.74 -12.15 -11.28
#